data_AF-A0A4R4PRT1-F1
#
_entry.id   AF-A0A4R4PRT1-F1
#
_cell.length_a   1.000
_cell.length_b   1.000
_cell.length_c   1.000
_cell.angle_alpha   90.00
_cell.angle_beta   90.00
_cell.angle_gamma   90.00
#
_symmetry.space_group_name_H-M   'P 1'
#
loop_
_entity.id
_entity.type
_entity.pdbx_description
1 polymer ?
#
loop_
_entity_poly.entity_id
_entity_poly.type
_entity_poly.pdbx_seq_one_letter_code
_entity_poly.pdbx_strand_id
1 'polypeptide(L)'
;MSKDQPAVGEGPSVRVSLSLPEGTAAAIRDITGRREFSAYIAEAVEHRLRSELIAQDLEAYQREHGRFTDEERAWARAALTGEADASGATAA
;
A
#
# COMPACT_ATOMS: atom_id res chain seq x y z
N MET A 1 15.59 10.34 10.14
CA MET A 1 14.16 10.28 10.52
C MET A 1 14.10 9.68 11.92
N SER A 2 13.51 10.38 12.89
CA SER A 2 13.52 9.94 14.30
C SER A 2 12.76 8.64 14.46
N LYS A 3 13.35 7.69 15.19
CA LYS A 3 12.86 6.32 15.45
C LYS A 3 11.60 6.26 16.34
N ASP A 4 11.01 7.40 16.68
CA ASP A 4 9.90 7.54 17.64
C ASP A 4 8.54 7.88 16.99
N GLN A 5 8.47 7.98 15.66
CA GLN A 5 7.17 8.11 14.97
C GLN A 5 6.57 6.72 14.73
N PRO A 6 5.28 6.51 15.10
CA PRO A 6 4.60 5.26 14.80
C PRO A 6 4.55 5.04 13.29
N ALA A 7 4.71 3.79 12.84
CA ALA A 7 4.59 3.47 11.42
C ALA A 7 3.15 3.71 10.92
N VAL A 8 2.97 3.76 9.60
CA VAL A 8 1.65 3.93 8.99
C VAL A 8 0.72 2.79 9.43
N GLY A 9 -0.37 3.16 10.11
CA GLY A 9 -1.37 2.23 10.68
C GLY A 9 -1.09 1.79 12.12
N GLU A 10 -0.05 2.31 12.77
CA GLU A 10 0.27 2.01 14.16
C GLU A 10 -0.09 3.15 15.12
N GLY A 11 -0.31 2.80 16.38
CA GLY A 11 -0.56 3.76 17.47
C GLY A 11 -2.03 4.00 17.79
N PRO A 12 -2.31 4.87 18.80
CA PRO A 12 -3.68 5.15 19.22
C PRO A 12 -4.43 5.95 18.16
N SER A 13 -5.73 5.69 18.01
CA SER A 13 -6.58 6.44 17.09
C SER A 13 -6.70 7.91 17.51
N VAL A 14 -6.41 8.81 16.57
CA VAL A 14 -6.57 10.26 16.75
C VAL A 14 -7.79 10.72 15.96
N ARG A 15 -8.66 11.53 16.58
CA ARG A 15 -9.83 12.10 15.89
C ARG A 15 -9.38 13.25 14.99
N VAL A 16 -9.64 13.11 13.69
CA VAL A 16 -9.40 14.15 12.69
C VAL A 16 -10.71 14.44 11.98
N SER A 17 -11.02 15.71 11.72
CA SER A 17 -12.20 16.12 10.94
C SER A 17 -11.76 16.52 9.53
N LEU A 18 -12.36 15.88 8.53
CA LEU A 18 -12.09 16.13 7.11
C LEU A 18 -13.41 16.17 6.35
N SER A 19 -13.45 16.95 5.28
CA SER A 19 -14.58 17.00 4.36
C SER A 19 -14.38 16.02 3.22
N LEU A 20 -15.46 15.32 2.85
CA LEU A 20 -15.51 14.44 1.71
C LEU A 20 -16.65 14.89 0.77
N PRO A 21 -16.52 14.69 -0.55
CA PRO A 21 -17.66 14.83 -1.45
C PRO A 21 -18.84 13.98 -0.95
N GLU A 22 -20.04 14.53 -1.00
CA GLU A 22 -21.25 13.88 -0.46
C GLU A 22 -21.46 12.49 -1.05
N GLY A 23 -21.30 12.36 -2.38
CA GLY A 23 -21.42 11.08 -3.07
C GLY A 23 -20.43 10.02 -2.59
N THR A 24 -19.16 10.41 -2.33
CA THR A 24 -18.15 9.50 -1.78
C THR A 24 -18.54 9.04 -0.38
N ALA A 25 -18.96 9.97 0.48
CA ALA A 25 -19.36 9.64 1.84
C ALA A 25 -20.63 8.77 1.87
N ALA A 26 -21.58 8.98 0.96
CA ALA A 26 -22.75 8.12 0.81
C ALA A 26 -22.35 6.72 0.35
N ALA A 27 -21.52 6.59 -0.69
CA ALA A 27 -21.06 5.31 -1.20
C ALA A 27 -20.33 4.48 -0.13
N ILE A 28 -19.45 5.11 0.66
CA ILE A 28 -18.78 4.42 1.76
C ILE A 28 -19.79 3.93 2.80
N ARG A 29 -20.75 4.78 3.19
CA ARG A 29 -21.81 4.39 4.13
C ARG A 29 -22.66 3.23 3.63
N ASP A 30 -22.91 3.13 2.33
CA ASP A 30 -23.65 2.02 1.75
C ASP A 30 -22.85 0.71 1.82
N ILE A 31 -21.53 0.77 1.66
CA ILE A 31 -20.64 -0.40 1.75
C ILE A 31 -20.44 -0.85 3.21
N THR A 32 -20.16 0.10 4.11
CA THR A 32 -19.64 -0.19 5.47
C THR A 32 -20.70 -0.07 6.57
N GLY A 33 -21.85 0.54 6.26
CA GLY A 33 -22.77 1.04 7.28
C GLY A 33 -22.17 2.19 8.10
N ARG A 34 -22.79 2.49 9.25
CA ARG A 34 -22.42 3.64 10.11
C ARG A 34 -21.24 3.41 11.05
N ARG A 35 -20.94 2.15 11.41
CA ARG A 35 -19.93 1.83 12.45
C ARG A 35 -18.52 1.68 11.88
N GLU A 36 -18.41 1.21 10.64
CA GLU A 36 -17.11 0.90 10.02
C GLU A 36 -16.60 2.01 9.08
N PHE A 37 -17.28 3.16 9.03
CA PHE A 37 -16.92 4.26 8.13
C PHE A 37 -15.48 4.76 8.35
N SER A 38 -15.10 4.99 9.61
CA SER A 38 -13.76 5.47 9.95
C SER A 38 -12.70 4.40 9.71
N ALA A 39 -13.01 3.12 9.98
CA ALA A 39 -12.09 2.01 9.75
C ALA A 39 -11.79 1.84 8.26
N TYR A 40 -12.83 1.88 7.41
CA TYR A 40 -12.68 1.81 5.97
C TYR A 40 -11.81 2.94 5.40
N ILE A 41 -12.05 4.18 5.85
CA ILE A 41 -11.22 5.31 5.43
C ILE A 41 -9.78 5.16 5.91
N ALA A 42 -9.57 4.75 7.16
CA ALA A 42 -8.23 4.53 7.70
C ALA A 42 -7.46 3.50 6.87
N GLU A 43 -8.04 2.32 6.63
CA GLU A 43 -7.42 1.26 5.83
C GLU A 43 -7.10 1.73 4.41
N ALA A 44 -8.03 2.42 3.75
CA ALA A 44 -7.83 2.95 2.40
C ALA A 44 -6.67 3.97 2.35
N VAL A 45 -6.61 4.87 3.33
CA VAL A 45 -5.56 5.89 3.43
C VAL A 45 -4.22 5.25 3.77
N GLU A 46 -4.18 4.29 4.70
CA GLU A 46 -2.97 3.56 5.06
C GLU A 46 -2.40 2.78 3.87
N HIS A 47 -3.26 2.08 3.14
CA HIS A 47 -2.86 1.35 1.94
C HIS A 47 -2.26 2.30 0.88
N ARG A 48 -2.90 3.47 0.69
CA ARG A 48 -2.42 4.49 -0.24
C ARG A 48 -1.06 5.05 0.19
N LEU A 49 -0.92 5.45 1.45
CA LEU A 49 0.32 6.00 1.99
C LEU A 49 1.47 5.00 1.91
N ARG A 50 1.22 3.73 2.27
CA ARG A 50 2.24 2.66 2.15
C ARG A 50 2.75 2.53 0.72
N SER A 51 1.84 2.56 -0.25
CA SER A 51 2.19 2.50 -1.68
C SER A 51 3.03 3.71 -2.12
N GLU A 52 2.70 4.91 -1.65
CA GLU A 52 3.44 6.13 -1.98
C GLU A 52 4.84 6.13 -1.36
N LEU A 53 4.98 5.70 -0.10
CA LEU A 53 6.27 5.58 0.57
C LEU A 53 7.18 4.57 -0.13
N ILE A 54 6.63 3.42 -0.52
CA ILE A 54 7.39 2.41 -1.30
C ILE A 54 7.84 3.00 -2.64
N ALA A 55 6.97 3.73 -3.34
CA ALA A 55 7.34 4.36 -4.61
C ALA A 55 8.44 5.41 -4.44
N GLN A 56 8.39 6.22 -3.37
CA GLN A 56 9.42 7.20 -3.05
C GLN A 56 10.77 6.55 -2.74
N ASP A 57 10.78 5.48 -1.96
CA ASP A 57 11.99 4.73 -1.63
C ASP A 57 12.60 4.10 -2.90
N LEU A 58 11.76 3.51 -3.75
CA LEU A 58 12.18 2.95 -5.02
C LEU A 58 12.75 4.00 -5.99
N GLU A 59 12.19 5.22 -5.99
CA GLU A 59 12.71 6.33 -6.78
C GLU A 59 14.06 6.82 -6.24
N ALA A 60 14.20 6.89 -4.91
CA ALA A 60 15.46 7.22 -4.26
C ALA A 60 16.57 6.22 -4.63
N TYR A 61 16.27 4.93 -4.55
CA TYR A 61 17.18 3.87 -4.95
C TYR A 61 17.59 3.98 -6.42
N GLN A 62 16.63 4.15 -7.33
CA GLN A 62 16.92 4.24 -8.77
C GLN A 62 17.72 5.48 -9.16
N ARG A 63 17.62 6.56 -8.37
CA ARG A 63 18.43 7.77 -8.58
C ARG A 63 19.91 7.52 -8.27
N GLU A 64 20.19 6.66 -7.29
CA GLU A 64 21.55 6.29 -6.88
C GLU A 64 22.14 5.16 -7.73
N HIS A 65 21.34 4.15 -8.06
CA HIS A 65 21.82 2.90 -8.67
C HIS A 65 21.40 2.70 -10.14
N GLY A 66 20.55 3.58 -10.67
CA GLY A 66 19.96 3.43 -12.00
C GLY A 66 18.61 2.71 -11.97
N ARG A 67 17.89 2.78 -13.10
CA ARG A 67 16.57 2.16 -13.23
C ARG A 67 16.69 0.64 -13.33
N PHE A 68 15.75 -0.06 -12.73
CA PHE A 68 15.61 -1.50 -12.92
C PHE A 68 15.37 -1.83 -14.40
N THR A 69 15.90 -2.95 -14.84
CA THR A 69 15.63 -3.53 -16.17
C THR A 69 14.26 -4.22 -16.20
N ASP A 70 13.76 -4.52 -17.39
CA ASP A 70 12.52 -5.28 -17.55
C ASP A 70 12.64 -6.72 -17.03
N GLU A 71 13.81 -7.32 -17.16
CA GLU A 71 14.13 -8.67 -16.67
C GLU A 71 14.07 -8.74 -15.15
N GLU A 72 14.72 -7.79 -14.46
CA GLU A 72 14.67 -7.69 -13.00
C GLU A 72 13.25 -7.45 -12.49
N ARG A 73 12.47 -6.60 -13.17
CA ARG A 73 11.06 -6.39 -12.83
C ARG A 73 10.20 -7.63 -13.06
N ALA A 74 10.47 -8.39 -14.11
CA ALA A 74 9.74 -9.63 -14.40
C ALA A 74 10.02 -10.69 -13.34
N TRP A 75 11.30 -10.86 -12.97
CA TRP A 75 11.70 -11.73 -11.86
C TRP A 75 11.04 -11.32 -10.55
N ALA A 76 11.07 -10.02 -10.20
CA ALA A 76 10.45 -9.52 -8.98
C ALA A 76 8.93 -9.76 -8.94
N ARG A 77 8.23 -9.56 -10.06
CA ARG A 77 6.79 -9.88 -10.15
C ARG A 77 6.52 -11.35 -9.88
N ALA A 78 7.25 -12.25 -10.54
CA ALA A 78 7.09 -13.69 -10.35
C ALA A 78 7.38 -14.11 -8.89
N ALA A 79 8.36 -13.49 -8.24
CA ALA A 79 8.66 -13.74 -6.83
C ALA A 79 7.54 -13.25 -5.89
N LEU A 80 6.96 -12.09 -6.16
CA LEU A 80 5.87 -11.51 -5.34
C LEU A 80 4.52 -12.22 -5.53
N THR A 81 4.25 -12.77 -6.72
CA THR A 81 3.03 -13.52 -7.01
C THR A 81 3.13 -15.00 -6.63
N GLY A 82 4.32 -15.48 -6.25
CA GLY A 82 4.59 -16.90 -5.97
C GLY A 82 4.70 -17.76 -7.24
N GLU A 83 4.76 -17.17 -8.43
CA GLU A 83 4.91 -17.87 -9.71
C GLU A 83 6.35 -18.32 -10.00
N ALA A 84 7.33 -17.69 -9.34
CA ALA A 84 8.75 -18.05 -9.48
C ALA A 84 9.03 -19.50 -9.04
N ASP A 85 8.32 -20.00 -8.02
CA ASP A 85 8.47 -21.37 -7.52
C ASP A 85 7.67 -22.41 -8.33
N ALA A 86 6.60 -21.98 -9.02
CA ALA A 86 5.76 -22.86 -9.84
C ALA A 86 6.48 -23.36 -11.12
N SER A 87 7.43 -22.57 -11.65
CA SER A 87 8.23 -22.95 -12.82
C SER A 87 9.27 -24.05 -12.52
N GLY A 88 9.50 -24.41 -11.25
CA GLY A 88 10.39 -25.50 -10.84
C GLY A 88 9.69 -26.85 -10.62
N ALA A 89 8.35 -26.89 -10.62
CA ALA A 89 7.57 -28.07 -10.24
C ALA A 89 7.11 -28.97 -11.42
N THR A 90 7.51 -28.66 -12.66
CA THR A 90 7.15 -29.46 -13.84
C THR A 90 8.39 -29.97 -14.58
N ALA A 91 9.18 -30.81 -13.91
CA ALA A 91 10.17 -31.68 -14.55
C ALA A 91 10.38 -32.93 -13.67
N ALA A 92 9.50 -33.92 -13.84
CA ALA A 92 9.64 -35.30 -13.35
C ALA A 92 9.32 -36.26 -14.49
#